data_AF-A0A7S3KEI6-F1
#
_entry.id   AF-A0A7S3KEI6-F1
#
_cell.length_a   1.000
_cell.length_b   1.000
_cell.length_c   1.000
_cell.angle_alpha   90.00
_cell.angle_beta   90.00
_cell.angle_gamma   90.00
#
_symmetry.space_group_name_H-M   'P 1'
#
loop_
_entity.id
_entity.type
_entity.pdbx_description
1 polymer ?
#
loop_
_entity_poly.entity_id
_entity_poly.type
_entity_poly.pdbx_seq_one_letter_code
_entity_poly.pdbx_strand_id
1 'polypeptide(L)'
;VERDTVDFISRTTGLTPVASIEQFTEEKLGSAELVVDDRSCRSVRITGCPPQAEGRKTVSVLVRGSNQLIVDEAERSLHDALCVVRSLVKKRALVPGGAAVEMEVSQKLNLYSRKIFGIDSYCVKAFSEALEIVPYTLAENAGLDPVKFVTELRNSHTKGKTNSGVNVKKNKISDMLELEVVQPALVSTSAFTLATECVRMILKIDDIVLSF
;
A
#
# COMPACT_ATOMS: atom_id res chain seq x y z
N VAL A 1 3.75 -15.33 -27.19
CA VAL A 1 3.91 -15.63 -25.75
C VAL A 1 5.19 -14.95 -25.31
N GLU A 2 5.08 -13.99 -24.39
CA GLU A 2 6.25 -13.29 -23.84
C GLU A 2 6.94 -14.17 -22.80
N ARG A 3 8.21 -13.89 -22.47
CA ARG A 3 8.98 -14.72 -21.52
C ARG A 3 8.30 -14.81 -20.15
N ASP A 4 7.76 -13.69 -19.67
CA ASP A 4 7.08 -13.61 -18.38
C ASP A 4 5.79 -14.46 -18.38
N THR A 5 5.13 -14.57 -19.53
CA THR A 5 3.97 -15.44 -19.72
C THR A 5 4.36 -16.92 -19.64
N VAL A 6 5.56 -17.31 -20.12
CA VAL A 6 6.05 -18.69 -20.03
C VAL A 6 6.24 -19.09 -18.57
N ASP A 7 6.84 -18.22 -17.76
CA ASP A 7 7.02 -18.47 -16.32
C ASP A 7 5.67 -18.58 -15.60
N PHE A 8 4.72 -17.70 -15.94
CA PHE A 8 3.37 -17.74 -15.38
C PHE A 8 2.62 -19.04 -15.71
N ILE A 9 2.66 -19.48 -16.98
CA ILE A 9 2.01 -20.71 -17.44
C ILE A 9 2.71 -21.94 -16.85
N SER A 10 4.04 -21.94 -16.82
CA SER A 10 4.86 -22.99 -16.21
C SER A 10 4.47 -23.22 -14.76
N ARG A 11 4.41 -22.14 -13.96
CA ARG A 11 3.96 -22.22 -12.57
C ARG A 11 2.53 -22.70 -12.48
N THR A 12 1.63 -22.15 -13.30
CA THR A 12 0.17 -22.43 -13.24
C THR A 12 -0.18 -23.87 -13.56
N THR A 13 0.42 -24.45 -14.60
CA THR A 13 0.08 -25.79 -15.13
C THR A 13 1.03 -26.90 -14.65
N GLY A 14 2.14 -26.53 -13.99
CA GLY A 14 3.19 -27.47 -13.58
C GLY A 14 4.13 -27.90 -14.69
N LEU A 15 4.03 -27.33 -15.90
CA LEU A 15 4.91 -27.68 -17.00
C LEU A 15 6.34 -27.17 -16.78
N THR A 16 7.30 -27.89 -17.35
CA THR A 16 8.71 -27.46 -17.37
C THR A 16 9.04 -26.91 -18.76
N PRO A 17 9.46 -25.64 -18.90
CA PRO A 17 9.78 -25.07 -20.20
C PRO A 17 10.98 -25.78 -20.82
N VAL A 18 10.89 -26.05 -22.13
CA VAL A 18 11.89 -26.80 -22.88
C VAL A 18 12.44 -25.93 -24.02
N ALA A 19 13.76 -25.90 -24.18
CA ALA A 19 14.42 -25.09 -25.20
C ALA A 19 14.56 -25.79 -26.57
N SER A 20 14.58 -27.13 -26.59
CA SER A 20 14.72 -27.94 -27.81
C SER A 20 13.65 -29.03 -27.89
N ILE A 21 13.18 -29.32 -29.10
CA ILE A 21 12.16 -30.33 -29.38
C ILE A 21 12.62 -31.72 -28.93
N GLU A 22 13.93 -31.99 -28.98
CA GLU A 22 14.52 -33.28 -28.56
C GLU A 22 14.37 -33.55 -27.06
N GLN A 23 14.18 -32.51 -26.25
CA GLN A 23 14.02 -32.60 -24.80
C GLN A 23 12.55 -32.68 -24.37
N PHE A 24 11.64 -32.84 -25.32
CA PHE A 24 10.20 -32.92 -25.10
C PHE A 24 9.82 -34.31 -24.59
N THR A 25 9.65 -34.42 -23.26
CA THR A 25 9.26 -35.65 -22.57
C THR A 25 7.90 -35.48 -21.90
N GLU A 26 7.14 -36.57 -21.74
CA GLU A 26 5.81 -36.55 -21.12
C GLU A 26 5.84 -35.96 -19.70
N GLU A 27 6.92 -36.19 -18.96
CA GLU A 27 7.14 -35.66 -17.61
C GLU A 27 7.18 -34.12 -17.53
N LYS A 28 7.46 -33.44 -18.65
CA LYS A 28 7.55 -31.98 -18.70
C LYS A 28 6.25 -31.29 -19.09
N LEU A 29 5.20 -32.07 -19.40
CA LEU A 29 3.88 -31.56 -19.76
C LEU A 29 3.12 -31.07 -18.53
N GLY A 30 2.31 -30.04 -18.72
CA GLY A 30 1.36 -29.54 -17.72
C GLY A 30 -0.02 -30.16 -17.91
N SER A 31 -0.86 -30.07 -16.88
CA SER A 31 -2.25 -30.53 -16.93
C SER A 31 -3.22 -29.36 -16.75
N ALA A 32 -4.34 -29.40 -17.48
CA ALA A 32 -5.48 -28.51 -17.30
C ALA A 32 -6.75 -29.26 -17.69
N GLU A 33 -7.83 -29.04 -16.94
CA GLU A 33 -9.14 -29.66 -17.19
C GLU A 33 -9.80 -29.10 -18.45
N LEU A 34 -9.75 -27.77 -18.62
CA LEU A 34 -10.46 -27.10 -19.69
C LEU A 34 -9.65 -25.91 -20.22
N VAL A 35 -9.50 -25.88 -21.55
CA VAL A 35 -8.91 -24.77 -22.30
C VAL A 35 -9.94 -24.29 -23.30
N VAL A 36 -10.40 -23.04 -23.16
CA VAL A 36 -11.40 -22.42 -24.03
C VAL A 36 -10.81 -21.17 -24.66
N ASP A 37 -10.83 -21.11 -25.98
CA ASP A 37 -10.60 -19.87 -26.73
C ASP A 37 -11.87 -19.02 -26.73
N ASP A 38 -11.90 -17.99 -25.87
CA ASP A 38 -13.03 -17.08 -25.76
C ASP A 38 -12.90 -15.96 -26.80
N ARG A 39 -13.49 -16.20 -27.98
CA ARG A 39 -13.51 -15.24 -29.09
C ARG A 39 -14.18 -13.91 -28.74
N SER A 40 -15.07 -13.88 -27.74
CA SER A 40 -15.73 -12.65 -27.30
C SER A 40 -14.76 -11.70 -26.60
N CYS A 41 -13.78 -12.27 -25.89
CA CYS A 41 -12.77 -11.53 -25.15
C CYS A 41 -11.39 -11.54 -25.82
N ARG A 42 -11.26 -12.27 -26.94
CA ARG A 42 -9.97 -12.55 -27.61
C ARG A 42 -8.93 -13.06 -26.62
N SER A 43 -9.35 -13.95 -25.71
CA SER A 43 -8.50 -14.48 -24.65
C SER A 43 -8.68 -15.99 -24.49
N VAL A 44 -7.60 -16.68 -24.15
CA VAL A 44 -7.63 -18.11 -23.85
C VAL A 44 -7.82 -18.29 -22.35
N ARG A 45 -8.92 -18.95 -21.96
CA ARG A 45 -9.23 -19.29 -20.58
C ARG A 45 -8.78 -20.71 -20.29
N ILE A 46 -7.93 -20.88 -19.29
CA ILE A 46 -7.45 -22.18 -18.81
C ILE A 46 -7.99 -22.37 -17.39
N THR A 47 -8.72 -23.46 -17.15
CA THR A 47 -9.32 -23.79 -15.84
C THR A 47 -9.05 -25.24 -15.45
N GLY A 48 -9.14 -25.53 -14.16
CA GLY A 48 -8.92 -26.87 -13.59
C GLY A 48 -7.47 -27.35 -13.73
N CYS A 49 -6.50 -26.43 -13.57
CA CYS A 49 -5.10 -26.81 -13.40
C CYS A 49 -4.92 -27.52 -12.06
N PRO A 50 -4.07 -28.57 -11.98
CA PRO A 50 -3.86 -29.32 -10.75
C PRO A 50 -3.31 -28.40 -9.64
N PRO A 51 -3.66 -28.66 -8.38
CA PRO A 51 -3.05 -27.95 -7.25
C PRO A 51 -1.54 -28.18 -7.28
N GLN A 52 -0.77 -27.10 -7.37
CA GLN A 52 0.69 -27.15 -7.43
C GLN A 52 1.26 -27.85 -6.19
N ALA A 53 2.41 -28.52 -6.34
CA ALA A 53 3.10 -29.26 -5.28
C ALA A 53 3.42 -28.45 -4.01
N GLU A 54 3.36 -27.11 -4.08
CA GLU A 54 3.60 -26.19 -2.97
C GLU A 54 2.34 -25.46 -2.46
N GLY A 55 1.13 -25.87 -2.87
CA GLY A 55 -0.13 -25.23 -2.46
C GLY A 55 -0.33 -23.80 -3.01
N ARG A 56 0.48 -23.38 -3.98
CA ARG A 56 0.37 -22.09 -4.66
C ARG A 56 -0.79 -22.15 -5.66
N LYS A 57 -1.74 -21.24 -5.51
CA LYS A 57 -2.85 -21.03 -6.45
C LYS A 57 -2.54 -19.81 -7.29
N THR A 58 -2.52 -19.96 -8.61
CA THR A 58 -2.42 -18.83 -9.53
C THR A 58 -3.81 -18.39 -9.95
N VAL A 59 -4.00 -17.08 -10.10
CA VAL A 59 -5.26 -16.46 -10.52
C VAL A 59 -4.91 -15.39 -11.54
N SER A 60 -5.67 -15.35 -12.63
CA SER A 60 -5.60 -14.28 -13.64
C SER A 60 -6.82 -13.38 -13.51
N VAL A 61 -6.60 -12.07 -13.44
CA VAL A 61 -7.68 -11.07 -13.46
C VAL A 61 -7.67 -10.39 -14.83
N LEU A 62 -8.76 -10.51 -15.57
CA LEU A 62 -8.91 -9.85 -16.87
C LEU A 62 -9.54 -8.48 -16.69
N VAL A 63 -8.77 -7.43 -16.96
CA VAL A 63 -9.23 -6.04 -16.93
C VAL A 63 -9.62 -5.60 -18.34
N ARG A 64 -10.74 -4.90 -18.47
CA ARG A 64 -11.20 -4.31 -19.74
C ARG A 64 -11.58 -2.85 -19.50
N GLY A 65 -11.23 -1.98 -20.43
CA GLY A 65 -11.52 -0.56 -20.38
C GLY A 65 -11.82 -0.01 -21.77
N SER A 66 -12.40 1.19 -21.83
CA SER A 66 -12.75 1.85 -23.10
C SER A 66 -11.55 2.44 -23.82
N ASN A 67 -10.45 2.71 -23.11
CA ASN A 67 -9.18 3.16 -23.67
C ASN A 67 -8.01 2.55 -22.88
N GLN A 68 -6.80 2.67 -23.43
CA GLN A 68 -5.59 2.13 -22.80
C GLN A 68 -5.31 2.78 -21.43
N LEU A 69 -5.52 4.09 -21.31
CA LEU A 69 -5.27 4.84 -20.06
C LEU A 69 -6.10 4.30 -18.88
N ILE A 70 -7.38 3.94 -19.11
CA ILE A 70 -8.24 3.36 -18.07
C ILE A 70 -7.79 1.95 -17.71
N VAL A 71 -7.32 1.16 -18.68
CA VAL A 71 -6.79 -0.18 -18.43
C VAL A 71 -5.52 -0.11 -17.58
N ASP A 72 -4.59 0.76 -17.95
CA ASP A 72 -3.33 0.95 -17.23
C ASP A 72 -3.59 1.44 -15.78
N GLU A 73 -4.54 2.36 -15.60
CA GLU A 73 -4.92 2.85 -14.27
C GLU A 73 -5.62 1.76 -13.43
N ALA A 74 -6.48 0.96 -14.05
CA ALA A 74 -7.14 -0.14 -13.37
C ALA A 74 -6.14 -1.25 -12.96
N GLU A 75 -5.14 -1.53 -13.80
CA GLU A 75 -4.05 -2.44 -13.46
C GLU A 75 -3.25 -1.93 -12.25
N ARG A 76 -2.85 -0.66 -12.26
CA ARG A 76 -2.15 -0.02 -11.12
C ARG A 76 -2.97 -0.08 -9.84
N SER A 77 -4.26 0.28 -9.92
CA SER A 77 -5.16 0.26 -8.77
C SER A 77 -5.34 -1.14 -8.18
N LEU A 78 -5.45 -2.17 -9.03
CA LEU A 78 -5.50 -3.57 -8.58
C LEU A 78 -4.19 -4.00 -7.94
N HIS A 79 -3.05 -3.61 -8.52
CA HIS A 79 -1.74 -3.89 -7.95
C HIS A 79 -1.59 -3.31 -6.54
N ASP A 80 -1.99 -2.05 -6.36
CA ASP A 80 -1.95 -1.36 -5.06
C ASP A 80 -2.86 -2.05 -4.04
N ALA A 81 -4.09 -2.40 -4.44
CA ALA A 81 -5.01 -3.13 -3.58
C ALA A 81 -4.43 -4.49 -3.14
N LEU A 82 -3.83 -5.23 -4.06
CA LEU A 82 -3.16 -6.50 -3.74
C LEU A 82 -1.96 -6.31 -2.80
N CYS A 83 -1.20 -5.22 -2.95
CA CYS A 83 -0.10 -4.88 -2.05
C CYS A 83 -0.57 -4.54 -0.63
N VAL A 84 -1.69 -3.83 -0.50
CA VAL A 84 -2.34 -3.56 0.80
C VAL A 84 -2.80 -4.86 1.46
N VAL A 85 -3.46 -5.75 0.71
CA VAL A 85 -3.89 -7.06 1.22
C VAL A 85 -2.69 -7.92 1.63
N ARG A 86 -1.62 -7.93 0.81
CA ARG A 86 -0.36 -8.62 1.14
C ARG A 86 0.25 -8.12 2.45
N SER A 87 0.12 -6.83 2.73
CA SER A 87 0.60 -6.23 3.98
C SER A 87 -0.13 -6.80 5.21
N LEU A 88 -1.43 -7.10 5.09
CA LEU A 88 -2.22 -7.75 6.13
C LEU A 88 -1.84 -9.21 6.33
N VAL A 89 -1.45 -9.91 5.26
CA VAL A 89 -0.93 -11.29 5.36
C VAL A 89 0.37 -11.31 6.16
N LYS A 90 1.27 -10.33 5.94
CA LYS A 90 2.53 -10.19 6.68
C LYS A 90 2.30 -9.77 8.14
N LYS A 91 1.44 -8.78 8.39
CA LYS A 91 1.13 -8.24 9.72
C LYS A 91 -0.37 -8.02 9.85
N ARG A 92 -1.01 -8.87 10.65
CA ARG A 92 -2.47 -8.87 10.87
C ARG A 92 -2.90 -7.80 11.88
N ALA A 93 -2.74 -6.53 11.51
CA ALA A 93 -3.16 -5.41 12.33
C ALA A 93 -3.72 -4.29 11.45
N LEU A 94 -4.88 -3.76 11.84
CA LEU A 94 -5.56 -2.65 11.20
C LEU A 94 -5.59 -1.44 12.16
N VAL A 95 -5.52 -0.25 11.57
CA VAL A 95 -5.58 1.03 12.28
C VAL A 95 -6.54 1.97 11.54
N PRO A 96 -7.13 2.97 12.22
CA PRO A 96 -7.98 3.96 11.56
C PRO A 96 -7.21 4.72 10.47
N GLY A 97 -7.88 5.01 9.35
CA GLY A 97 -7.34 5.82 8.26
C GLY A 97 -7.52 7.33 8.49
N GLY A 98 -7.60 8.11 7.41
CA GLY A 98 -7.95 9.53 7.47
C GLY A 98 -7.00 10.40 8.31
N ALA A 99 -5.71 10.07 8.31
CA ALA A 99 -4.68 10.71 9.13
C ALA A 99 -4.86 10.61 10.66
N ALA A 100 -5.72 9.71 11.14
CA ALA A 100 -5.94 9.48 12.57
C ALA A 100 -4.66 9.00 13.27
N VAL A 101 -3.90 8.12 12.64
CA VAL A 101 -2.67 7.54 13.20
C VAL A 101 -1.59 8.61 13.32
N GLU A 102 -1.39 9.41 12.28
CA GLU A 102 -0.41 10.48 12.20
C GLU A 102 -0.69 11.54 13.27
N MET A 103 -1.96 11.91 13.46
CA MET A 103 -2.37 12.83 14.53
C MET A 103 -2.15 12.22 15.93
N GLU A 104 -2.54 10.97 16.15
CA GLU A 104 -2.38 10.30 17.43
C GLU A 104 -0.90 10.16 17.83
N VAL A 105 -0.04 9.81 16.88
CA VAL A 105 1.41 9.72 17.10
C VAL A 105 2.00 11.09 17.34
N SER A 106 1.61 12.11 16.56
CA SER A 106 2.00 13.50 16.78
C SER A 106 1.67 13.95 18.21
N GLN A 107 0.43 13.73 18.66
CA GLN A 107 0.01 14.11 20.00
C GLN A 107 0.83 13.40 21.09
N LYS A 108 1.05 12.09 20.96
CA LYS A 108 1.85 11.31 21.93
C LYS A 108 3.30 11.77 21.99
N LEU A 109 3.91 12.05 20.84
CA LEU A 109 5.28 12.57 20.78
C LEU A 109 5.38 13.99 21.36
N ASN A 110 4.38 14.85 21.13
CA ASN A 110 4.33 16.18 21.73
C ASN A 110 4.15 16.12 23.27
N LEU A 111 3.37 15.17 23.79
CA LEU A 111 3.29 14.94 25.23
C LEU A 111 4.61 14.38 25.81
N TYR A 112 5.29 13.52 25.05
CA TYR A 112 6.59 12.98 25.44
C TYR A 112 7.70 14.05 25.41
N SER A 113 7.70 14.95 24.43
CA SER A 113 8.69 16.03 24.30
C SER A 113 8.71 16.96 25.52
N ARG A 114 7.56 17.13 26.20
CA ARG A 114 7.44 17.90 27.45
C ARG A 114 8.02 17.20 28.69
N LYS A 115 8.26 15.89 28.61
CA LYS A 115 8.82 15.09 29.73
C LYS A 115 10.34 14.99 29.68
N ILE A 116 10.93 15.26 28.52
CA ILE A 116 12.38 15.24 28.29
C ILE A 116 12.93 16.66 28.31
N PHE A 117 14.21 16.79 28.66
CA PHE A 117 14.88 18.09 28.80
C PHE A 117 16.01 18.22 27.78
N GLY A 118 16.38 19.46 27.46
CA GLY A 118 17.48 19.76 26.55
C GLY A 118 17.08 19.70 25.08
N ILE A 119 18.08 19.50 24.21
CA ILE A 119 17.96 19.56 22.75
C ILE A 119 16.98 18.49 22.22
N ASP A 120 16.98 17.31 22.84
CA ASP A 120 16.11 16.19 22.46
C ASP A 120 14.61 16.56 22.54
N SER A 121 14.21 17.40 23.50
CA SER A 121 12.83 17.91 23.58
C SER A 121 12.43 18.65 22.31
N TYR A 122 13.30 19.53 21.82
CA TYR A 122 13.03 20.31 20.61
C TYR A 122 12.96 19.40 19.37
N CYS A 123 13.86 18.42 19.26
CA CYS A 123 13.85 17.46 18.15
C CYS A 123 12.58 16.60 18.12
N VAL A 124 12.17 16.05 19.26
CA VAL A 124 10.94 15.25 19.35
C VAL A 124 9.70 16.10 19.05
N LYS A 125 9.68 17.34 19.54
CA LYS A 125 8.60 18.29 19.24
C LYS A 125 8.53 18.58 17.74
N ALA A 126 9.64 18.90 17.10
CA ALA A 126 9.69 19.16 15.66
C ALA A 126 9.22 17.94 14.84
N PHE A 127 9.64 16.73 15.23
CA PHE A 127 9.17 15.51 14.60
C PHE A 127 7.65 15.32 14.77
N SER A 128 7.12 15.62 15.95
CA SER A 128 5.66 15.56 16.19
C SER A 128 4.89 16.53 15.31
N GLU A 129 5.38 17.75 15.13
CA GLU A 129 4.74 18.77 14.28
C GLU A 129 4.83 18.38 12.80
N ALA A 130 5.92 17.76 12.37
CA ALA A 130 6.09 17.27 11.00
C ALA A 130 5.04 16.22 10.62
N LEU A 131 4.61 15.36 11.55
CA LEU A 131 3.56 14.37 11.28
C LEU A 131 2.19 14.99 10.98
N GLU A 132 1.94 16.23 11.46
CA GLU A 132 0.69 16.92 11.17
C GLU A 132 0.58 17.37 9.71
N ILE A 133 1.67 17.32 8.92
CA ILE A 133 1.61 17.67 7.50
C ILE A 133 0.61 16.79 6.74
N VAL A 134 0.48 15.51 7.12
CA VAL A 134 -0.42 14.56 6.45
C VAL A 134 -1.89 14.99 6.58
N PRO A 135 -2.45 15.24 7.78
CA PRO A 135 -3.81 15.75 7.90
C PRO A 135 -3.98 17.15 7.30
N TYR A 136 -2.95 18.01 7.33
CA TYR A 136 -2.97 19.32 6.65
C TYR A 136 -3.17 19.15 5.14
N THR A 137 -2.33 18.33 4.49
CA THR A 137 -2.39 18.09 3.04
C THR A 137 -3.68 17.38 2.64
N LEU A 138 -4.20 16.46 3.45
CA LEU A 138 -5.51 15.84 3.18
C LEU A 138 -6.65 16.86 3.22
N ALA A 139 -6.64 17.78 4.19
CA ALA A 139 -7.64 18.84 4.28
C ALA A 139 -7.54 19.82 3.12
N GLU A 140 -6.32 20.21 2.73
CA GLU A 140 -6.07 21.10 1.60
C GLU A 140 -6.53 20.48 0.28
N ASN A 141 -6.18 19.22 0.01
CA ASN A 141 -6.62 18.50 -1.19
C ASN A 141 -8.13 18.27 -1.22
N ALA A 142 -8.79 18.27 -0.07
CA ALA A 142 -10.24 18.21 0.06
C ALA A 142 -10.93 19.57 -0.11
N GLY A 143 -10.18 20.67 -0.29
CA GLY A 143 -10.72 22.03 -0.37
C GLY A 143 -11.25 22.57 0.96
N LEU A 144 -10.79 22.02 2.08
CA LEU A 144 -11.17 22.42 3.44
C LEU A 144 -10.22 23.48 3.98
N ASP A 145 -10.62 24.18 5.04
CA ASP A 145 -9.72 25.05 5.82
C ASP A 145 -8.78 24.18 6.67
N PRO A 146 -7.50 24.01 6.28
CA PRO A 146 -6.63 23.02 6.91
C PRO A 146 -6.35 23.37 8.38
N VAL A 147 -6.22 24.66 8.69
CA VAL A 147 -5.92 25.13 10.05
C VAL A 147 -7.06 24.77 11.00
N LYS A 148 -8.32 25.03 10.59
CA LYS A 148 -9.48 24.69 11.40
C LYS A 148 -9.60 23.17 11.59
N PHE A 149 -9.47 22.41 10.52
CA PHE A 149 -9.62 20.95 10.56
C PHE A 149 -8.55 20.28 11.42
N VAL A 150 -7.29 20.63 11.23
CA VAL A 150 -6.21 20.02 12.00
C VAL A 150 -6.33 20.40 13.48
N THR A 151 -6.75 21.64 13.78
CA THR A 151 -7.00 22.08 15.16
C THR A 151 -8.14 21.28 15.82
N GLU A 152 -9.25 21.10 15.12
CA GLU A 152 -10.38 20.29 15.61
C GLU A 152 -9.98 18.83 15.81
N LEU A 153 -9.19 18.27 14.86
CA LEU A 153 -8.71 16.89 14.92
C LEU A 153 -7.79 16.70 16.13
N ARG A 154 -6.82 17.60 16.32
CA ARG A 154 -5.93 17.62 17.48
C ARG A 154 -6.69 17.69 18.80
N ASN A 155 -7.75 18.51 18.87
CA ASN A 155 -8.60 18.60 20.06
C ASN A 155 -9.36 17.28 20.32
N SER A 156 -9.85 16.61 19.26
CA SER A 156 -10.51 15.31 19.36
C SER A 156 -9.58 14.24 19.94
N HIS A 157 -8.35 14.15 19.44
CA HIS A 157 -7.32 13.24 19.96
C HIS A 157 -6.90 13.58 21.39
N THR A 158 -6.83 14.87 21.72
CA THR A 158 -6.60 15.34 23.11
C THR A 158 -7.67 14.85 24.08
N LYS A 159 -8.90 14.68 23.62
CA LYS A 159 -10.03 14.10 24.38
C LYS A 159 -10.04 12.56 24.41
N GLY A 160 -9.00 11.90 23.88
CA GLY A 160 -8.86 10.44 23.84
C GLY A 160 -9.60 9.76 22.68
N LYS A 161 -10.12 10.51 21.71
CA LYS A 161 -10.79 9.94 20.53
C LYS A 161 -9.78 9.57 19.44
N THR A 162 -9.03 8.49 19.68
CA THR A 162 -7.91 8.05 18.83
C THR A 162 -8.29 7.63 17.41
N ASN A 163 -9.58 7.37 17.17
CA ASN A 163 -10.10 6.93 15.87
C ASN A 163 -10.59 8.09 15.01
N SER A 164 -10.53 9.32 15.52
CA SER A 164 -10.98 10.50 14.79
C SER A 164 -10.07 10.72 13.58
N GLY A 165 -10.64 10.97 12.41
CA GLY A 165 -9.87 11.29 11.22
C GLY A 165 -10.59 12.29 10.31
N VAL A 166 -9.89 12.71 9.26
CA VAL A 166 -10.41 13.63 8.24
C VAL A 166 -11.38 12.88 7.33
N ASN A 167 -12.68 13.17 7.45
CA ASN A 167 -13.69 12.66 6.53
C ASN A 167 -13.88 13.61 5.35
N VAL A 168 -13.19 13.33 4.25
CA VAL A 168 -13.24 14.11 3.00
C VAL A 168 -14.63 14.09 2.36
N LYS A 169 -15.44 13.04 2.55
CA LYS A 169 -16.79 12.96 1.94
C LYS A 169 -17.81 13.85 2.64
N LYS A 170 -17.69 13.99 3.96
CA LYS A 170 -18.63 14.75 4.79
C LYS A 170 -18.08 16.11 5.24
N ASN A 171 -16.86 16.46 4.80
CA ASN A 171 -16.18 17.68 5.20
C ASN A 171 -16.26 17.91 6.71
N LYS A 172 -15.89 16.89 7.50
CA LYS A 172 -15.87 16.96 8.97
C LYS A 172 -14.91 15.94 9.55
N ILE A 173 -14.62 16.04 10.84
CA ILE A 173 -13.97 14.95 11.56
C ILE A 173 -15.00 13.90 11.93
N SER A 174 -14.64 12.63 11.82
CA SER A 174 -15.51 11.51 12.15
C SER A 174 -14.69 10.35 12.70
N ASP A 175 -15.35 9.42 13.38
CA ASP A 175 -14.71 8.15 13.73
C ASP A 175 -14.48 7.33 12.45
N MET A 176 -13.22 7.04 12.15
CA MET A 176 -12.83 6.33 10.94
C MET A 176 -13.12 4.83 11.02
N LEU A 177 -13.17 4.25 12.22
CA LEU A 177 -13.54 2.85 12.40
C LEU A 177 -15.04 2.64 12.16
N GLU A 178 -15.88 3.54 12.65
CA GLU A 178 -17.33 3.50 12.39
C GLU A 178 -17.67 3.67 10.90
N LEU A 179 -16.80 4.34 10.15
CA LEU A 179 -16.94 4.53 8.70
C LEU A 179 -16.24 3.44 7.87
N GLU A 180 -15.66 2.44 8.52
CA GLU A 180 -14.88 1.35 7.90
C GLU A 180 -13.70 1.86 7.04
N VAL A 181 -13.19 3.06 7.35
CA VAL A 181 -12.00 3.64 6.71
C VAL A 181 -10.79 3.22 7.52
N VAL A 182 -10.21 2.08 7.16
CA VAL A 182 -9.07 1.46 7.85
C VAL A 182 -7.89 1.26 6.91
N GLN A 183 -6.69 1.20 7.48
CA GLN A 183 -5.46 0.88 6.76
C GLN A 183 -4.62 -0.14 7.54
N PRO A 184 -3.78 -0.95 6.87
CA PRO A 184 -2.88 -1.86 7.57
C PRO A 184 -1.85 -1.10 8.39
N ALA A 185 -1.64 -1.49 9.65
CA ALA A 185 -0.64 -0.87 10.52
C ALA A 185 0.79 -0.92 9.94
N LEU A 186 1.06 -1.92 9.09
CA LEU A 186 2.35 -2.06 8.41
C LEU A 186 2.65 -0.87 7.49
N VAL A 187 1.64 -0.27 6.86
CA VAL A 187 1.81 0.87 5.95
C VAL A 187 2.35 2.08 6.71
N SER A 188 1.65 2.53 7.76
CA SER A 188 2.09 3.69 8.56
C SER A 188 3.43 3.45 9.25
N THR A 189 3.65 2.26 9.81
CA THR A 189 4.92 1.95 10.49
C THR A 189 6.11 1.92 9.52
N SER A 190 5.92 1.36 8.32
CA SER A 190 6.95 1.38 7.28
C SER A 190 7.21 2.79 6.80
N ALA A 191 6.16 3.60 6.58
CA ALA A 191 6.29 4.99 6.16
C ALA A 191 7.10 5.82 7.16
N PHE A 192 6.81 5.73 8.46
CA PHE A 192 7.58 6.44 9.49
C PHE A 192 9.03 5.97 9.56
N THR A 193 9.27 4.67 9.46
CA THR A 193 10.63 4.12 9.52
C THR A 193 11.47 4.60 8.35
N LEU A 194 10.95 4.45 7.13
CA LEU A 194 11.64 4.84 5.89
C LEU A 194 11.85 6.35 5.81
N ALA A 195 10.85 7.16 6.19
CA ALA A 195 11.00 8.61 6.23
C ALA A 195 12.07 9.02 7.24
N THR A 196 12.09 8.41 8.42
CA THR A 196 13.10 8.70 9.46
C THR A 196 14.50 8.30 9.00
N GLU A 197 14.67 7.12 8.39
CA GLU A 197 15.95 6.67 7.84
C GLU A 197 16.44 7.60 6.73
N CYS A 198 15.55 8.00 5.82
CA CYS A 198 15.86 8.94 4.75
C CYS A 198 16.35 10.29 5.30
N VAL A 199 15.61 10.89 6.23
CA VAL A 199 15.99 12.16 6.86
C VAL A 199 17.32 12.02 7.61
N ARG A 200 17.55 10.91 8.31
CA ARG A 200 18.84 10.64 8.98
C ARG A 200 20.00 10.51 8.01
N MET A 201 19.78 10.03 6.79
CA MET A 201 20.82 10.00 5.76
C MET A 201 21.10 11.41 5.25
N ILE A 202 20.05 12.18 4.94
CA ILE A 202 20.18 13.55 4.42
C ILE A 202 20.87 14.47 5.43
N LEU A 203 20.47 14.43 6.71
CA LEU A 203 21.03 15.28 7.76
C LEU A 203 22.50 15.01 8.09
N LYS A 204 23.07 13.88 7.63
CA LYS A 204 24.49 13.54 7.78
C LYS A 204 25.36 14.07 6.66
N ILE A 205 24.77 14.61 5.60
CA ILE A 205 25.52 15.14 4.47
C ILE A 205 26.03 16.53 4.87
N ASP A 206 27.35 16.64 5.07
CA ASP A 206 28.00 17.90 5.40
C ASP A 206 28.37 18.71 4.13
N ASP A 207 28.64 18.04 3.01
CA ASP A 207 29.02 18.68 1.74
C ASP A 207 28.59 17.85 0.52
N ILE A 208 28.28 18.53 -0.59
CA ILE A 208 27.89 17.92 -1.88
C ILE A 208 28.78 18.50 -2.98
N VAL A 209 29.68 17.67 -3.50
CA VAL A 209 30.51 18.04 -4.66
C VAL A 209 29.79 17.62 -5.94
N LEU A 210 29.37 18.61 -6.73
CA LEU A 210 28.81 18.39 -8.07
C LEU A 210 29.96 18.41 -9.09
N SER A 211 30.24 17.26 -9.70
CA SER A 211 31.13 17.19 -10.87
C SER A 211 30.28 17.40 -12.12
N PHE A 212 30.54 18.51 -12.83
CA PHE A 212 30.02 18.77 -14.17
C PHE A 212 31.04 18.34 -15.22
#